data_AF-A0A961L4Y3-F1
#
_entry.id   AF-A0A961L4Y3-F1
#
_cell.length_a   1.000
_cell.length_b   1.000
_cell.length_c   1.000
_cell.angle_alpha   90.00
_cell.angle_beta   90.00
_cell.angle_gamma   90.00
#
_symmetry.space_group_name_H-M   'P 1'
#
loop_
_entity.id
_entity.type
_entity.pdbx_description
1 polymer ?
#
loop_
_entity_poly.entity_id
_entity_poly.type
_entity_poly.pdbx_seq_one_letter_code
_entity_poly.pdbx_strand_id
1 'polypeptide(L)'
;WDLYGDCAHLEPGTGELPWEEHDPHSRRILDSCERAAFEITPENVRRARRGYFANVSYIDDKIAGILDVLKRTRQAERTVILFTSDHGDMLGERGLWFKMSFLEGSARVPLMIAGPGITEGRVEQPASTLDVAPTLAALAGVDLGEVSPWCDGADLMAGPRGPVPMEYAAEASVAPMVALVDGNWKATLCAADPPQLFDLAADPSERRNLAANPAHAARAAAMAAAMRERWDLDAFDAAVRDSQARRLVVYEALRNGAYYPWDYQPLQKASERYMRNHMDLNVLEEAQRFPRGE
;
A
#
# COMPACT_ATOMS: atom_id res chain seq x y z
N TRP A 1 2.53 -25.25 -7.52
CA TRP A 1 1.09 -25.58 -7.48
C TRP A 1 0.71 -26.42 -6.28
N ASP A 2 1.62 -27.21 -5.70
CA ASP A 2 1.29 -28.10 -4.56
C ASP A 2 1.17 -27.38 -3.21
N LEU A 3 1.70 -26.15 -3.09
CA LEU A 3 1.56 -25.33 -1.88
C LEU A 3 0.08 -25.00 -1.60
N TYR A 4 -0.26 -24.96 -0.31
CA TYR A 4 -1.55 -24.51 0.23
C TYR A 4 -2.79 -25.28 -0.22
N GLY A 5 -2.68 -26.52 -0.72
CA GLY A 5 -3.84 -27.33 -1.13
C GLY A 5 -4.88 -27.53 -0.03
N ASP A 6 -4.41 -27.79 1.18
CA ASP A 6 -5.24 -28.03 2.37
C ASP A 6 -5.24 -26.84 3.34
N CYS A 7 -4.96 -25.63 2.85
CA CYS A 7 -4.89 -24.45 3.70
C CYS A 7 -6.28 -24.08 4.24
N ALA A 8 -6.37 -23.93 5.57
CA ALA A 8 -7.61 -23.56 6.26
C ALA A 8 -8.09 -22.13 5.97
N HIS A 9 -7.23 -21.27 5.44
CA HIS A 9 -7.51 -19.85 5.19
C HIS A 9 -7.91 -19.55 3.73
N LEU A 10 -8.25 -20.57 2.96
CA LEU A 10 -8.69 -20.41 1.57
C LEU A 10 -10.13 -19.91 1.43
N GLU A 11 -10.90 -19.90 2.52
CA GLU A 11 -12.19 -19.20 2.57
C GLU A 11 -12.00 -17.79 3.14
N PRO A 12 -12.78 -16.80 2.68
CA PRO A 12 -12.84 -15.50 3.33
C PRO A 12 -13.48 -15.65 4.72
N GLY A 13 -13.02 -14.86 5.69
CA GLY A 13 -13.59 -14.81 7.04
C GLY A 13 -15.01 -14.24 7.02
N THR A 14 -15.25 -13.23 6.20
CA THR A 14 -16.59 -12.73 5.86
C THR A 14 -16.89 -13.10 4.41
N GLY A 15 -17.85 -14.00 4.21
CA GLY A 15 -18.33 -14.37 2.87
C GLY A 15 -18.97 -13.20 2.11
N GLU A 16 -19.40 -13.47 0.89
CA GLU A 16 -20.11 -12.49 0.05
C GLU A 16 -21.35 -11.95 0.78
N LEU A 17 -21.49 -10.63 0.79
CA LEU A 17 -22.64 -9.96 1.38
C LEU A 17 -23.75 -9.81 0.32
N PRO A 18 -25.02 -9.81 0.73
CA PRO A 18 -26.11 -9.37 -0.14
C PRO A 18 -25.87 -7.93 -0.64
N TRP A 19 -26.31 -7.64 -1.86
CA TRP A 19 -26.09 -6.34 -2.52
C TRP A 19 -26.56 -5.16 -1.65
N GLU A 20 -27.71 -5.29 -1.02
CA GLU A 20 -28.32 -4.30 -0.15
C GLU A 20 -27.52 -4.04 1.14
N GLU A 21 -26.67 -4.97 1.57
CA GLU A 21 -25.81 -4.83 2.75
C GLU A 21 -24.49 -4.10 2.43
N HIS A 22 -24.11 -3.99 1.17
CA HIS A 22 -22.96 -3.18 0.77
C HIS A 22 -23.23 -1.69 0.92
N ASP A 23 -22.23 -0.95 1.40
CA ASP A 23 -22.23 0.50 1.31
C ASP A 23 -22.16 0.96 -0.15
N PRO A 24 -22.57 2.21 -0.45
CA PRO A 24 -22.62 2.71 -1.83
C PRO A 24 -21.28 2.61 -2.59
N HIS A 25 -20.14 2.78 -1.91
CA HIS A 25 -18.83 2.68 -2.57
C HIS A 25 -18.46 1.24 -2.91
N SER A 26 -18.67 0.31 -1.97
CA SER A 26 -18.48 -1.11 -2.23
C SER A 26 -19.32 -1.60 -3.41
N ARG A 27 -20.57 -1.11 -3.56
CA ARG A 27 -21.40 -1.40 -4.74
C ARG A 27 -20.77 -0.91 -6.04
N ARG A 28 -20.25 0.32 -6.05
CA ARG A 28 -19.55 0.86 -7.24
C ARG A 28 -18.28 0.08 -7.58
N ILE A 29 -17.55 -0.44 -6.59
CA ILE A 29 -16.41 -1.34 -6.84
C ILE A 29 -16.87 -2.62 -7.54
N LEU A 30 -17.91 -3.27 -7.02
CA LEU A 30 -18.48 -4.49 -7.62
C LEU A 30 -18.94 -4.25 -9.06
N ASP A 31 -19.62 -3.14 -9.31
CA ASP A 31 -20.04 -2.73 -10.66
C ASP A 31 -18.83 -2.46 -11.57
N SER A 32 -17.82 -1.72 -11.08
CA SER A 32 -16.61 -1.41 -11.85
C SER A 32 -15.76 -2.63 -12.17
N CYS A 33 -15.89 -3.71 -11.40
CA CYS A 33 -15.27 -5.00 -11.64
C CYS A 33 -16.18 -5.95 -12.44
N GLU A 34 -17.35 -5.49 -12.90
CA GLU A 34 -18.33 -6.29 -13.62
C GLU A 34 -18.72 -7.58 -12.88
N ARG A 35 -18.78 -7.56 -11.54
CA ARG A 35 -19.02 -8.75 -10.69
C ARG A 35 -20.26 -9.55 -11.13
N ALA A 36 -21.31 -8.87 -11.55
CA ALA A 36 -22.57 -9.49 -11.98
C ALA A 36 -22.48 -10.22 -13.33
N ALA A 37 -21.44 -9.97 -14.13
CA ALA A 37 -21.24 -10.64 -15.42
C ALA A 37 -20.69 -12.07 -15.29
N PHE A 38 -20.27 -12.48 -14.08
CA PHE A 38 -19.60 -13.76 -13.85
C PHE A 38 -20.24 -14.55 -12.70
N GLU A 39 -20.34 -15.87 -12.88
CA GLU A 39 -20.59 -16.80 -11.79
C GLU A 39 -19.28 -17.09 -11.06
N ILE A 40 -19.12 -16.56 -9.85
CA ILE A 40 -17.95 -16.79 -9.00
C ILE A 40 -18.28 -17.89 -8.00
N THR A 41 -17.77 -19.09 -8.24
CA THR A 41 -17.99 -20.23 -7.34
C THR A 41 -17.06 -20.19 -6.13
N PRO A 42 -17.40 -20.85 -5.00
CA PRO A 42 -16.48 -20.98 -3.86
C PRO A 42 -15.11 -21.55 -4.24
N GLU A 43 -15.06 -22.50 -5.19
CA GLU A 43 -13.80 -23.05 -5.68
C GLU A 43 -12.96 -22.00 -6.44
N ASN A 44 -13.59 -21.06 -7.16
CA ASN A 44 -12.85 -19.94 -7.75
C ASN A 44 -12.18 -19.07 -6.68
N VAL A 45 -12.91 -18.76 -5.59
CA VAL A 45 -12.38 -18.00 -4.45
C VAL A 45 -11.19 -18.74 -3.81
N ARG A 46 -11.35 -20.03 -3.52
CA ARG A 46 -10.30 -20.88 -2.95
C ARG A 46 -9.05 -20.92 -3.82
N ARG A 47 -9.22 -21.10 -5.14
CA ARG A 47 -8.10 -21.14 -6.09
C ARG A 47 -7.39 -19.80 -6.21
N ALA A 48 -8.13 -18.69 -6.23
CA ALA A 48 -7.55 -17.35 -6.28
C ALA A 48 -6.72 -17.07 -5.02
N ARG A 49 -7.26 -17.34 -3.83
CA ARG A 49 -6.53 -17.19 -2.55
C ARG A 49 -5.33 -18.13 -2.45
N ARG A 50 -5.46 -19.38 -2.93
CA ARG A 50 -4.33 -20.33 -3.00
C ARG A 50 -3.22 -19.80 -3.90
N GLY A 51 -3.58 -19.26 -5.06
CA GLY A 51 -2.64 -18.61 -5.99
C GLY A 51 -1.96 -17.41 -5.35
N TYR A 52 -2.71 -16.57 -4.65
CA TYR A 52 -2.18 -15.42 -3.90
C TYR A 52 -1.17 -15.86 -2.83
N PHE A 53 -1.52 -16.82 -1.96
CA PHE A 53 -0.60 -17.32 -0.94
C PHE A 53 0.63 -18.01 -1.52
N ALA A 54 0.48 -18.76 -2.62
CA ALA A 54 1.61 -19.33 -3.34
C ALA A 54 2.55 -18.25 -3.89
N ASN A 55 2.01 -17.11 -4.36
CA ASN A 55 2.82 -15.98 -4.79
C ASN A 55 3.50 -15.26 -3.61
N VAL A 56 2.90 -15.25 -2.42
CA VAL A 56 3.59 -14.78 -1.20
C VAL A 56 4.81 -15.65 -0.91
N SER A 57 4.71 -16.99 -0.95
CA SER A 57 5.89 -17.87 -0.82
C SER A 57 6.92 -17.64 -1.92
N TYR A 58 6.47 -17.39 -3.15
CA TYR A 58 7.37 -17.07 -4.25
C TYR A 58 8.19 -15.80 -3.98
N ILE A 59 7.56 -14.75 -3.45
CA ILE A 59 8.25 -13.52 -3.06
C ILE A 59 9.17 -13.75 -1.86
N ASP A 60 8.74 -14.53 -0.87
CA ASP A 60 9.56 -14.90 0.28
C ASP A 60 10.88 -15.58 -0.16
N ASP A 61 10.82 -16.50 -1.12
CA ASP A 61 12.01 -17.13 -1.72
C ASP A 61 12.94 -16.10 -2.41
N LYS A 62 12.37 -15.07 -3.06
CA LYS A 62 13.17 -13.99 -3.67
C LYS A 62 13.84 -13.12 -2.60
N ILE A 63 13.15 -12.83 -1.51
CA ILE A 63 13.71 -12.11 -0.36
C ILE A 63 14.84 -12.92 0.27
N ALA A 64 14.65 -14.23 0.47
CA ALA A 64 15.70 -15.12 0.97
C ALA A 64 16.98 -15.05 0.12
N GLY A 65 16.85 -15.01 -1.21
CA GLY A 65 17.98 -14.81 -2.12
C GLY A 65 18.72 -13.47 -1.91
N ILE A 66 17.98 -12.37 -1.71
CA ILE A 66 18.58 -11.04 -1.43
C ILE A 66 19.32 -11.08 -0.08
N LEU A 67 18.71 -11.67 0.95
CA LEU A 67 19.32 -11.78 2.27
C LEU A 67 20.58 -12.67 2.25
N ASP A 68 20.58 -13.76 1.50
CA ASP A 68 21.77 -14.60 1.27
C ASP A 68 22.91 -13.80 0.61
N VAL A 69 22.61 -12.99 -0.40
CA VAL A 69 23.59 -12.12 -1.05
C VAL A 69 24.17 -11.11 -0.06
N LEU A 70 23.35 -10.45 0.77
CA LEU A 70 23.83 -9.52 1.80
C LEU A 70 24.76 -10.22 2.79
N LYS A 71 24.43 -11.44 3.22
CA LYS A 71 25.25 -12.24 4.12
C LYS A 71 26.59 -12.62 3.48
N ARG A 72 26.57 -13.18 2.27
CA ARG A 72 27.78 -13.64 1.55
C ARG A 72 28.71 -12.50 1.14
N THR A 73 28.15 -11.32 0.88
CA THR A 73 28.92 -10.10 0.62
C THR A 73 29.34 -9.35 1.90
N ARG A 74 29.04 -9.92 3.08
CA ARG A 74 29.41 -9.37 4.41
C ARG A 74 28.80 -8.01 4.70
N GLN A 75 27.62 -7.73 4.13
CA GLN A 75 26.91 -6.45 4.25
C GLN A 75 25.73 -6.50 5.23
N ALA A 76 25.25 -7.69 5.59
CA ALA A 76 24.07 -7.86 6.44
C ALA A 76 24.10 -7.01 7.73
N GLU A 77 25.21 -7.04 8.49
CA GLU A 77 25.35 -6.33 9.78
C GLU A 77 25.41 -4.79 9.69
N ARG A 78 25.34 -4.21 8.48
CA ARG A 78 25.36 -2.76 8.24
C ARG A 78 24.24 -2.32 7.30
N THR A 79 23.25 -3.18 7.09
CA THR A 79 22.13 -2.91 6.19
C THR A 79 20.84 -2.84 7.00
N VAL A 80 20.11 -1.74 6.83
CA VAL A 80 18.70 -1.67 7.23
C VAL A 80 17.85 -2.29 6.13
N ILE A 81 16.93 -3.15 6.51
CA ILE A 81 15.95 -3.82 5.65
C ILE A 81 14.57 -3.30 6.05
N LEU A 82 13.86 -2.70 5.10
CA LEU A 82 12.46 -2.30 5.24
C LEU A 82 11.62 -3.13 4.28
N PHE A 83 10.56 -3.76 4.80
CA PHE A 83 9.59 -4.51 4.00
C PHE A 83 8.21 -3.88 4.15
N THR A 84 7.56 -3.58 3.03
CA THR A 84 6.19 -3.02 3.01
C THR A 84 5.48 -3.31 1.68
N SER A 85 4.24 -2.84 1.54
CA SER A 85 3.41 -2.90 0.33
C SER A 85 2.76 -1.53 0.09
N ASP A 86 2.34 -1.26 -1.14
CA ASP A 86 1.63 -0.04 -1.52
C ASP A 86 0.16 -0.05 -1.08
N HIS A 87 -0.51 -1.19 -1.22
CA HIS A 87 -1.85 -1.45 -0.72
C HIS A 87 -2.05 -2.94 -0.42
N GLY A 88 -3.22 -3.29 0.11
CA GLY A 88 -3.67 -4.67 0.34
C GLY A 88 -4.55 -5.23 -0.78
N ASP A 89 -5.23 -6.32 -0.49
CA ASP A 89 -6.22 -6.97 -1.35
C ASP A 89 -7.36 -7.55 -0.47
N MET A 90 -8.61 -7.30 -0.86
CA MET A 90 -9.81 -7.82 -0.20
C MET A 90 -9.91 -9.34 -0.27
N LEU A 91 -9.30 -9.99 -1.26
CA LEU A 91 -9.21 -11.45 -1.40
C LEU A 91 -10.54 -12.20 -1.21
N GLY A 92 -11.63 -11.63 -1.70
CA GLY A 92 -12.98 -12.20 -1.62
C GLY A 92 -13.73 -11.91 -0.32
N GLU A 93 -13.12 -11.21 0.65
CA GLU A 93 -13.81 -10.73 1.84
C GLU A 93 -15.00 -9.85 1.43
N ARG A 94 -16.18 -10.14 1.96
CA ARG A 94 -17.43 -9.45 1.63
C ARG A 94 -17.83 -9.60 0.16
N GLY A 95 -17.20 -10.49 -0.60
CA GLY A 95 -17.35 -10.60 -2.06
C GLY A 95 -16.54 -9.58 -2.85
N LEU A 96 -15.78 -8.70 -2.18
CA LEU A 96 -14.91 -7.71 -2.81
C LEU A 96 -13.55 -8.33 -3.14
N TRP A 97 -12.92 -7.84 -4.21
CA TRP A 97 -11.58 -8.24 -4.65
C TRP A 97 -10.73 -7.01 -4.90
N PHE A 98 -9.40 -7.19 -4.90
CA PHE A 98 -8.43 -6.14 -5.13
C PHE A 98 -8.49 -5.06 -4.02
N LYS A 99 -8.23 -3.81 -4.38
CA LYS A 99 -8.10 -2.62 -3.52
C LYS A 99 -9.30 -1.66 -3.62
N MET A 100 -9.05 -0.35 -3.78
CA MET A 100 -10.02 0.73 -4.05
C MET A 100 -10.94 1.10 -2.88
N SER A 101 -10.79 0.49 -1.70
CA SER A 101 -11.56 0.83 -0.50
C SER A 101 -10.66 1.05 0.72
N PHE A 102 -11.20 1.68 1.76
CA PHE A 102 -10.52 1.85 3.05
C PHE A 102 -10.78 0.69 4.03
N LEU A 103 -11.45 -0.38 3.60
CA LEU A 103 -11.62 -1.59 4.39
C LEU A 103 -10.25 -2.23 4.68
N GLU A 104 -10.13 -2.92 5.82
CA GLU A 104 -8.87 -3.44 6.35
C GLU A 104 -8.10 -4.26 5.32
N GLY A 105 -8.76 -5.16 4.59
CA GLY A 105 -8.11 -6.01 3.58
C GLY A 105 -7.45 -5.20 2.44
N SER A 106 -8.05 -4.09 2.03
CA SER A 106 -7.57 -3.22 0.95
C SER A 106 -6.55 -2.18 1.43
N ALA A 107 -6.76 -1.62 2.63
CA ALA A 107 -5.96 -0.49 3.13
C ALA A 107 -4.76 -0.89 3.98
N ARG A 108 -4.84 -2.00 4.72
CA ARG A 108 -3.79 -2.39 5.66
C ARG A 108 -2.66 -3.13 4.94
N VAL A 109 -1.45 -2.65 5.13
CA VAL A 109 -0.22 -3.23 4.55
C VAL A 109 0.75 -3.68 5.62
N PRO A 110 1.62 -4.67 5.33
CA PRO A 110 2.75 -4.96 6.21
C PRO A 110 3.73 -3.79 6.24
N LEU A 111 4.38 -3.59 7.39
CA LEU A 111 5.50 -2.67 7.53
C LEU A 111 6.46 -3.24 8.59
N MET A 112 7.65 -3.63 8.17
CA MET A 112 8.68 -4.20 9.03
C MET A 112 10.01 -3.49 8.77
N ILE A 113 10.77 -3.23 9.82
CA ILE A 113 12.11 -2.64 9.74
C ILE A 113 13.05 -3.50 10.60
N ALA A 114 14.16 -3.92 10.03
CA ALA A 114 15.20 -4.69 10.70
C ALA A 114 16.58 -4.13 10.35
N GLY A 115 17.53 -4.21 11.27
CA GLY A 115 18.90 -3.76 11.01
C GLY A 115 19.60 -3.21 12.25
N PRO A 116 20.80 -2.63 12.08
CA PRO A 116 21.62 -2.13 13.17
C PRO A 116 20.89 -1.06 14.00
N GLY A 117 20.88 -1.21 15.31
CA GLY A 117 20.26 -0.24 16.22
C GLY A 117 18.73 -0.27 16.29
N ILE A 118 18.08 -1.20 15.60
CA ILE A 118 16.62 -1.38 15.65
C ILE A 118 16.27 -2.46 16.67
N THR A 119 15.47 -2.10 17.68
CA THR A 119 14.99 -3.02 18.71
C THR A 119 13.88 -3.91 18.16
N GLU A 120 13.95 -5.21 18.45
CA GLU A 120 12.88 -6.15 18.11
C GLU A 120 11.59 -5.84 18.90
N GLY A 121 10.44 -5.95 18.23
CA GLY A 121 9.16 -5.75 18.89
C GLY A 121 8.00 -5.62 17.91
N ARG A 122 6.79 -5.78 18.44
CA ARG A 122 5.55 -5.50 17.71
C ARG A 122 5.02 -4.15 18.16
N VAL A 123 4.78 -3.27 17.19
CA VAL A 123 4.17 -1.95 17.41
C VAL A 123 2.70 -2.03 17.01
N GLU A 124 1.79 -1.78 17.95
CA GLU A 124 0.34 -1.86 17.69
C GLU A 124 -0.28 -0.51 17.31
N GLN A 125 0.39 0.60 17.61
CA GLN A 125 -0.09 1.92 17.22
C GLN A 125 -0.12 2.04 15.69
N PRO A 126 -1.23 2.54 15.09
CA PRO A 126 -1.34 2.76 13.66
C PRO A 126 -0.13 3.53 13.08
N ALA A 127 0.23 3.16 11.86
CA ALA A 127 1.31 3.75 11.08
C ALA A 127 0.87 3.88 9.62
N SER A 128 1.48 4.80 8.90
CA SER A 128 1.23 5.06 7.49
C SER A 128 2.45 4.71 6.64
N THR A 129 2.22 4.39 5.36
CA THR A 129 3.31 4.37 4.38
C THR A 129 3.95 5.76 4.18
N LEU A 130 3.24 6.84 4.56
CA LEU A 130 3.80 8.21 4.63
C LEU A 130 4.97 8.32 5.62
N ASP A 131 5.01 7.45 6.63
CA ASP A 131 6.04 7.47 7.68
C ASP A 131 7.38 6.86 7.18
N VAL A 132 7.38 6.17 6.04
CA VAL A 132 8.58 5.49 5.50
C VAL A 132 9.69 6.48 5.16
N ALA A 133 9.38 7.55 4.43
CA ALA A 133 10.39 8.54 4.01
C ALA A 133 11.10 9.23 5.19
N PRO A 134 10.39 9.84 6.17
CA PRO A 134 11.05 10.46 7.32
C PRO A 134 11.79 9.43 8.19
N THR A 135 11.27 8.19 8.32
CA THR A 135 11.98 7.13 9.06
C THR A 135 13.30 6.75 8.39
N LEU A 136 13.31 6.57 7.07
CA LEU A 136 14.54 6.26 6.33
C LEU A 136 15.54 7.41 6.40
N ALA A 137 15.08 8.66 6.38
CA ALA A 137 15.93 9.82 6.57
C ALA A 137 16.60 9.84 7.96
N ALA A 138 15.83 9.59 9.03
CA ALA A 138 16.35 9.48 10.39
C ALA A 138 17.41 8.36 10.50
N LEU A 139 17.11 7.18 9.96
CA LEU A 139 18.03 6.03 9.97
C LEU A 139 19.30 6.27 9.15
N ALA A 140 19.23 7.14 8.13
CA ALA A 140 20.38 7.58 7.35
C ALA A 140 21.19 8.70 8.04
N GLY A 141 20.76 9.18 9.21
CA GLY A 141 21.40 10.27 9.94
C GLY A 141 21.15 11.66 9.33
N VAL A 142 20.10 11.81 8.51
CA VAL A 142 19.67 13.11 7.98
C VAL A 142 18.94 13.89 9.07
N ASP A 143 19.17 15.21 9.12
CA ASP A 143 18.41 16.09 10.02
C ASP A 143 16.94 16.14 9.58
N LEU A 144 16.03 15.70 10.45
CA LEU A 144 14.59 15.69 10.17
C LEU A 144 14.01 17.10 9.98
N GLY A 145 14.69 18.16 10.47
CA GLY A 145 14.34 19.54 10.16
C GLY A 145 14.39 19.85 8.66
N GLU A 146 15.29 19.20 7.92
CA GLU A 146 15.42 19.36 6.46
C GLU A 146 14.36 18.58 5.67
N VAL A 147 13.80 17.53 6.28
CA VAL A 147 12.87 16.58 5.63
C VAL A 147 11.41 16.90 5.95
N SER A 148 11.12 17.33 7.19
CA SER A 148 9.77 17.58 7.68
C SER A 148 8.91 18.52 6.82
N PRO A 149 9.43 19.58 6.14
CA PRO A 149 8.59 20.41 5.26
C PRO A 149 8.10 19.69 4.00
N TRP A 150 8.66 18.53 3.68
CA TRP A 150 8.39 17.75 2.46
C TRP A 150 7.64 16.44 2.74
N CYS A 151 7.33 16.15 4.00
CA CYS A 151 6.75 14.89 4.44
C CYS A 151 5.54 15.13 5.33
N ASP A 152 4.45 14.42 5.04
CA ASP A 152 3.24 14.44 5.87
C ASP A 152 3.23 13.32 6.94
N GLY A 153 4.19 12.39 6.86
CA GLY A 153 4.40 11.33 7.85
C GLY A 153 5.38 11.72 8.95
N ALA A 154 5.60 10.81 9.89
CA ALA A 154 6.53 10.97 11.01
C ALA A 154 7.57 9.84 11.05
N ASP A 155 8.69 10.08 11.72
CA ASP A 155 9.66 9.01 12.03
C ASP A 155 9.02 7.98 12.99
N LEU A 156 8.97 6.72 12.54
CA LEU A 156 8.42 5.60 13.30
C LEU A 156 9.20 5.29 14.58
N MET A 157 10.45 5.73 14.66
CA MET A 157 11.34 5.51 15.82
C MET A 157 11.22 6.62 16.88
N ALA A 158 10.57 7.74 16.57
CA ALA A 158 10.57 8.95 17.41
C ALA A 158 9.47 9.03 18.48
N GLY A 159 8.64 7.97 18.64
CA GLY A 159 7.63 7.87 19.71
C GLY A 159 6.18 7.93 19.22
N PRO A 160 5.24 8.47 20.02
CA PRO A 160 3.81 8.39 19.71
C PRO A 160 3.44 9.20 18.47
N ARG A 161 2.64 8.59 17.60
CA ARG A 161 2.16 9.16 16.33
C ARG A 161 0.74 9.73 16.43
N GLY A 162 0.43 10.62 15.49
CA GLY A 162 -0.92 11.12 15.27
C GLY A 162 -1.80 10.14 14.49
N PRO A 163 -3.05 10.55 14.18
CA PRO A 163 -3.95 9.77 13.32
C PRO A 163 -3.38 9.53 11.92
N VAL A 164 -3.71 8.39 11.32
CA VAL A 164 -3.28 8.00 9.96
C VAL A 164 -4.32 8.47 8.93
N PRO A 165 -3.99 9.43 8.05
CA PRO A 165 -4.86 9.84 6.96
C PRO A 165 -4.73 8.91 5.75
N MET A 166 -5.82 8.75 4.99
CA MET A 166 -5.85 8.04 3.71
C MET A 166 -6.78 8.78 2.73
N GLU A 167 -6.46 8.72 1.44
CA GLU A 167 -7.20 9.38 0.37
C GLU A 167 -7.39 8.45 -0.83
N TYR A 168 -8.51 8.60 -1.52
CA TYR A 168 -8.80 7.85 -2.74
C TYR A 168 -9.68 8.67 -3.70
N ALA A 169 -9.22 8.86 -4.94
CA ALA A 169 -9.90 9.67 -5.96
C ALA A 169 -9.69 9.12 -7.38
N ALA A 170 -9.75 7.79 -7.53
CA ALA A 170 -9.54 7.09 -8.80
C ALA A 170 -10.82 6.35 -9.26
N GLU A 171 -10.71 5.21 -9.93
CA GLU A 171 -11.83 4.41 -10.42
C GLU A 171 -12.81 3.99 -9.30
N ALA A 172 -14.06 3.64 -9.64
CA ALA A 172 -15.15 3.35 -8.68
C ALA A 172 -15.52 4.47 -7.68
N SER A 173 -14.75 5.58 -7.60
CA SER A 173 -15.13 6.80 -6.88
C SER A 173 -15.82 7.79 -7.82
N VAL A 174 -16.88 8.44 -7.33
CA VAL A 174 -17.61 9.50 -8.07
C VAL A 174 -17.32 10.91 -7.52
N ALA A 175 -16.73 10.96 -6.33
CA ALA A 175 -16.16 12.11 -5.64
C ALA A 175 -14.98 11.60 -4.79
N PRO A 176 -14.01 12.45 -4.41
CA PRO A 176 -12.91 12.05 -3.53
C PRO A 176 -13.42 11.48 -2.21
N MET A 177 -12.75 10.41 -1.77
CA MET A 177 -12.98 9.77 -0.49
C MET A 177 -11.76 9.97 0.39
N VAL A 178 -12.00 10.23 1.67
CA VAL A 178 -10.93 10.37 2.66
C VAL A 178 -11.26 9.54 3.89
N ALA A 179 -10.23 8.99 4.53
CA ALA A 179 -10.37 8.24 5.76
C ALA A 179 -9.32 8.66 6.78
N LEU A 180 -9.67 8.48 8.06
CA LEU A 180 -8.80 8.77 9.18
C LEU A 180 -8.86 7.62 10.18
N VAL A 181 -7.68 7.08 10.54
CA VAL A 181 -7.54 6.06 11.59
C VAL A 181 -6.93 6.72 12.82
N ASP A 182 -7.63 6.66 13.94
CA ASP A 182 -7.17 7.20 15.23
C ASP A 182 -7.38 6.16 16.32
N GLY A 183 -6.28 5.55 16.76
CA GLY A 183 -6.29 4.37 17.63
C GLY A 183 -7.04 3.20 16.95
N ASN A 184 -8.08 2.70 17.61
CA ASN A 184 -8.92 1.62 17.09
C ASN A 184 -10.08 2.12 16.22
N TRP A 185 -10.19 3.42 15.96
CA TRP A 185 -11.32 3.96 15.22
C TRP A 185 -10.94 4.31 13.80
N LYS A 186 -11.79 3.97 12.85
CA LYS A 186 -11.66 4.38 11.45
C LYS A 186 -12.93 5.09 11.00
N ALA A 187 -12.78 6.28 10.45
CA ALA A 187 -13.88 7.03 9.85
C ALA A 187 -13.60 7.30 8.38
N THR A 188 -14.65 7.27 7.57
CA THR A 188 -14.59 7.56 6.13
C THR A 188 -15.61 8.65 5.80
N LEU A 189 -15.19 9.61 4.98
CA LEU A 189 -16.05 10.65 4.42
C LEU A 189 -15.91 10.70 2.90
N CYS A 190 -17.04 10.92 2.23
CA CYS A 190 -17.16 11.17 0.80
C CYS A 190 -18.39 12.05 0.62
N ALA A 191 -18.32 13.10 -0.20
CA ALA A 191 -19.46 14.00 -0.38
C ALA A 191 -20.69 13.28 -1.00
N ALA A 192 -20.46 12.19 -1.73
CA ALA A 192 -21.51 11.42 -2.40
C ALA A 192 -22.10 10.27 -1.56
N ASP A 193 -21.48 9.93 -0.42
CA ASP A 193 -21.84 8.72 0.34
C ASP A 193 -22.13 9.03 1.83
N PRO A 194 -22.95 8.22 2.50
CA PRO A 194 -23.10 8.31 3.95
C PRO A 194 -21.76 8.13 4.67
N PRO A 195 -21.51 8.86 5.78
CA PRO A 195 -20.29 8.68 6.55
C PRO A 195 -20.22 7.26 7.13
N GLN A 196 -19.00 6.76 7.28
CA GLN A 196 -18.74 5.49 7.95
C GLN A 196 -17.89 5.71 9.20
N LEU A 197 -18.17 4.95 10.25
CA LEU A 197 -17.37 4.90 11.48
C LEU A 197 -17.33 3.45 11.97
N PHE A 198 -16.13 2.95 12.23
CA PHE A 198 -15.90 1.60 12.73
C PHE A 198 -15.02 1.63 13.98
N ASP A 199 -15.34 0.78 14.95
CA ASP A 199 -14.45 0.41 16.05
C ASP A 199 -13.76 -0.90 15.66
N LEU A 200 -12.52 -0.81 15.20
CA LEU A 200 -11.74 -1.93 14.68
C LEU A 200 -11.35 -2.96 15.76
N ALA A 201 -11.37 -2.58 17.04
CA ALA A 201 -11.12 -3.52 18.12
C ALA A 201 -12.37 -4.38 18.40
N ALA A 202 -13.55 -3.75 18.38
CA ALA A 202 -14.82 -4.45 18.60
C ALA A 202 -15.35 -5.16 17.35
N ASP A 203 -15.03 -4.64 16.17
CA ASP A 203 -15.49 -5.14 14.86
C ASP A 203 -14.35 -5.11 13.81
N PRO A 204 -13.40 -6.06 13.88
CA PRO A 204 -12.26 -6.13 12.96
C PRO A 204 -12.65 -6.36 11.50
N SER A 205 -13.88 -6.82 11.24
CA SER A 205 -14.41 -7.07 9.90
C SER A 205 -15.28 -5.92 9.38
N GLU A 206 -15.41 -4.84 10.14
CA GLU A 206 -16.08 -3.59 9.76
C GLU A 206 -17.52 -3.80 9.26
N ARG A 207 -18.24 -4.72 9.89
CA ARG A 207 -19.61 -5.08 9.50
C ARG A 207 -20.64 -4.09 10.01
N ARG A 208 -20.34 -3.35 11.07
CA ARG A 208 -21.28 -2.45 11.74
C ARG A 208 -20.82 -1.01 11.62
N ASN A 209 -21.45 -0.27 10.70
CA ASN A 209 -21.28 1.18 10.63
C ASN A 209 -21.92 1.86 11.86
N LEU A 210 -21.10 2.54 12.66
CA LEU A 210 -21.49 3.23 13.89
C LEU A 210 -21.78 4.72 13.68
N ALA A 211 -21.63 5.26 12.46
CA ALA A 211 -21.72 6.70 12.20
C ALA A 211 -23.07 7.30 12.61
N ALA A 212 -24.17 6.55 12.44
CA ALA A 212 -25.51 6.96 12.83
C ALA A 212 -25.94 6.48 14.24
N ASN A 213 -25.06 5.77 14.96
CA ASN A 213 -25.39 5.23 16.28
C ASN A 213 -25.28 6.33 17.35
N PRO A 214 -26.38 6.68 18.06
CA PRO A 214 -26.37 7.74 19.07
C PRO A 214 -25.35 7.52 20.20
N ALA A 215 -25.05 6.27 20.54
CA ALA A 215 -24.05 5.93 21.57
C ALA A 215 -22.62 6.36 21.19
N HIS A 216 -22.34 6.53 19.89
CA HIS A 216 -21.03 6.92 19.37
C HIS A 216 -21.03 8.32 18.73
N ALA A 217 -22.11 9.10 18.91
CA ALA A 217 -22.25 10.42 18.28
C ALA A 217 -21.09 11.38 18.61
N ALA A 218 -20.59 11.36 19.84
CA ALA A 218 -19.45 12.18 20.25
C ALA A 218 -18.16 11.79 19.50
N ARG A 219 -17.90 10.48 19.31
CA ARG A 219 -16.72 10.00 18.57
C ARG A 219 -16.84 10.29 17.08
N ALA A 220 -18.02 10.09 16.49
CA ALA A 220 -18.30 10.44 15.10
C ALA A 220 -18.08 11.94 14.85
N ALA A 221 -18.59 12.80 15.74
CA ALA A 221 -18.41 14.25 15.63
C ALA A 221 -16.93 14.66 15.75
N ALA A 222 -16.18 14.08 16.69
CA ALA A 222 -14.76 14.36 16.87
C ALA A 222 -13.92 13.96 15.65
N MET A 223 -14.11 12.75 15.12
CA MET A 223 -13.40 12.32 13.91
C MET A 223 -13.78 13.17 12.71
N ALA A 224 -15.07 13.45 12.50
CA ALA A 224 -15.50 14.30 11.40
C ALA A 224 -14.96 15.73 11.50
N ALA A 225 -14.78 16.28 12.71
CA ALA A 225 -14.15 17.57 12.91
C ALA A 225 -12.66 17.55 12.53
N ALA A 226 -11.90 16.55 12.99
CA ALA A 226 -10.49 16.37 12.63
C ALA A 226 -10.30 16.18 11.12
N MET A 227 -11.21 15.45 10.47
CA MET A 227 -11.20 15.26 9.02
C MET A 227 -11.47 16.58 8.28
N ARG A 228 -12.44 17.39 8.73
CA ARG A 228 -12.73 18.70 8.11
C ARG A 228 -11.63 19.75 8.33
N GLU A 229 -10.82 19.61 9.38
CA GLU A 229 -9.64 20.46 9.57
C GLU A 229 -8.54 20.13 8.55
N ARG A 230 -8.42 18.85 8.17
CA ARG A 230 -7.42 18.37 7.21
C ARG A 230 -7.85 18.53 5.76
N TRP A 231 -9.12 18.28 5.45
CA TRP A 231 -9.62 18.20 4.09
C TRP A 231 -10.74 19.20 3.80
N ASP A 232 -10.53 19.98 2.73
CA ASP A 232 -11.59 20.64 1.98
C ASP A 232 -11.99 19.74 0.80
N LEU A 233 -13.10 19.00 0.96
CA LEU A 233 -13.54 18.02 -0.03
C LEU A 233 -14.01 18.67 -1.35
N ASP A 234 -14.53 19.89 -1.31
CA ASP A 234 -14.96 20.60 -2.50
C ASP A 234 -13.74 21.07 -3.31
N ALA A 235 -12.73 21.61 -2.63
CA ALA A 235 -11.46 21.96 -3.26
C ALA A 235 -10.74 20.73 -3.82
N PHE A 236 -10.77 19.61 -3.10
CA PHE A 236 -10.19 18.34 -3.57
C PHE A 236 -10.91 17.84 -4.84
N ASP A 237 -12.23 17.79 -4.84
CA ASP A 237 -13.01 17.36 -6.02
C ASP A 237 -12.71 18.25 -7.24
N ALA A 238 -12.67 19.57 -7.04
CA ALA A 238 -12.32 20.52 -8.10
C ALA A 238 -10.93 20.26 -8.68
N ALA A 239 -9.92 20.02 -7.83
CA ALA A 239 -8.55 19.72 -8.26
C ALA A 239 -8.45 18.38 -9.02
N VAL A 240 -9.19 17.36 -8.60
CA VAL A 240 -9.25 16.06 -9.28
C VAL A 240 -9.86 16.22 -10.67
N ARG A 241 -10.98 16.95 -10.79
CA ARG A 241 -11.65 17.20 -12.07
C ARG A 241 -10.78 18.00 -13.03
N ASP A 242 -10.09 19.04 -12.56
CA ASP A 242 -9.13 19.80 -13.36
C ASP A 242 -8.01 18.89 -13.90
N SER A 243 -7.41 18.08 -13.02
CA SER A 243 -6.37 17.11 -13.39
C SER A 243 -6.85 16.10 -14.44
N GLN A 244 -8.05 15.55 -14.28
CA GLN A 244 -8.65 14.62 -15.24
C GLN A 244 -8.89 15.29 -16.60
N ALA A 245 -9.55 16.45 -16.62
CA ALA A 245 -9.87 17.19 -17.84
C ALA A 245 -8.59 17.56 -18.61
N ARG A 246 -7.57 18.07 -17.91
CA ARG A 246 -6.27 18.41 -18.51
C ARG A 246 -5.59 17.20 -19.14
N ARG A 247 -5.58 16.05 -18.45
CA ARG A 247 -4.96 14.82 -18.98
C ARG A 247 -5.72 14.26 -20.18
N LEU A 248 -7.04 14.35 -20.23
CA LEU A 248 -7.82 13.89 -21.38
C LEU A 248 -7.45 14.67 -22.65
N VAL A 249 -7.40 16.00 -22.57
CA VAL A 249 -6.99 16.87 -23.69
C VAL A 249 -5.57 16.52 -24.17
N VAL A 250 -4.62 16.39 -23.24
CA VAL A 250 -3.23 16.07 -23.59
C VAL A 250 -3.10 14.66 -24.15
N TYR A 251 -3.75 13.67 -23.55
CA TYR A 251 -3.59 12.27 -23.93
C TYR A 251 -4.17 11.96 -25.30
N GLU A 252 -5.28 12.61 -25.69
CA GLU A 252 -5.81 12.52 -27.05
C GLU A 252 -4.76 12.98 -28.08
N ALA A 253 -4.10 14.12 -27.83
CA ALA A 253 -3.04 14.62 -28.71
C ALA A 253 -1.82 13.70 -28.73
N LEU A 254 -1.37 13.18 -27.57
CA LEU A 254 -0.22 12.27 -27.46
C LEU A 254 -0.40 10.93 -28.19
N ARG A 255 -1.65 10.55 -28.50
CA ARG A 255 -1.98 9.30 -29.22
C ARG A 255 -2.18 9.50 -30.72
N ASN A 256 -2.04 10.72 -31.23
CA ASN A 256 -2.07 11.02 -32.66
C ASN A 256 -0.66 11.01 -33.26
N GLY A 257 -0.47 10.28 -34.37
CA GLY A 257 0.81 10.21 -35.07
C GLY A 257 1.81 9.25 -34.42
N ALA A 258 3.10 9.61 -34.45
CA ALA A 258 4.15 8.77 -33.89
C ALA A 258 4.18 8.91 -32.35
N TYR A 259 3.82 7.83 -31.67
CA TYR A 259 3.84 7.77 -30.21
C TYR A 259 5.27 7.85 -29.67
N TYR A 260 5.50 8.71 -28.67
CA TYR A 260 6.75 8.79 -27.93
C TYR A 260 6.58 8.12 -26.55
N PRO A 261 7.18 6.94 -26.32
CA PRO A 261 7.05 6.24 -25.04
C PRO A 261 7.80 6.98 -23.92
N TRP A 262 7.24 6.94 -22.71
CA TRP A 262 7.89 7.41 -21.48
C TRP A 262 8.42 6.26 -20.60
N ASP A 263 8.39 5.03 -21.12
CA ASP A 263 8.91 3.85 -20.45
C ASP A 263 10.40 4.05 -20.11
N TYR A 264 10.77 3.77 -18.85
CA TYR A 264 12.16 3.90 -18.43
C TYR A 264 13.05 2.89 -19.17
N GLN A 265 14.05 3.40 -19.89
CA GLN A 265 15.06 2.58 -20.52
C GLN A 265 16.28 2.45 -19.60
N PRO A 266 16.49 1.30 -18.92
CA PRO A 266 17.68 1.11 -18.09
C PRO A 266 18.94 1.19 -18.97
N LEU A 267 19.88 2.04 -18.58
CA LEU A 267 21.11 2.24 -19.32
C LEU A 267 22.21 1.32 -18.78
N GLN A 268 22.62 0.37 -19.61
CA GLN A 268 23.82 -0.42 -19.38
C GLN A 268 24.82 -0.10 -20.49
N LYS A 269 25.81 0.75 -20.19
CA LYS A 269 26.83 1.17 -21.17
C LYS A 269 27.75 0.02 -21.51
N ALA A 270 27.43 -0.71 -22.57
CA ALA A 270 28.18 -1.89 -22.97
C ALA A 270 29.66 -1.57 -23.17
N SER A 271 30.03 -0.43 -23.76
CA SER A 271 31.45 -0.04 -23.95
C SER A 271 32.26 0.02 -22.66
N GLU A 272 31.62 0.11 -21.48
CA GLU A 272 32.27 0.27 -20.17
C GLU A 272 32.13 -0.96 -19.25
N ARG A 273 31.50 -2.05 -19.71
CA ARG A 273 31.28 -3.26 -18.88
C ARG A 273 32.28 -4.36 -19.23
N TYR A 274 32.78 -5.07 -18.22
CA TYR A 274 33.73 -6.19 -18.40
C TYR A 274 35.03 -5.74 -19.09
N MET A 275 35.81 -6.69 -19.61
CA MET A 275 37.11 -6.39 -20.21
C MET A 275 37.01 -5.57 -21.48
N ARG A 276 37.75 -4.46 -21.54
CA ARG A 276 37.92 -3.62 -22.74
C ARG A 276 39.40 -3.43 -22.99
N ASN A 277 39.80 -3.35 -24.25
CA ASN A 277 41.23 -3.27 -24.63
C ASN A 277 41.95 -1.99 -24.19
N HIS A 278 41.24 -1.02 -23.59
CA HIS A 278 41.83 0.15 -22.96
C HIS A 278 42.12 -0.05 -21.45
N MET A 279 41.82 -1.24 -20.90
CA MET A 279 42.02 -1.60 -19.49
C MET A 279 43.20 -2.57 -19.33
N ASP A 280 43.76 -2.63 -18.13
CA ASP A 280 44.65 -3.73 -17.72
C ASP A 280 43.81 -4.89 -17.18
N LEU A 281 44.07 -6.11 -17.67
CA LEU A 281 43.29 -7.31 -17.33
C LEU A 281 43.41 -7.68 -15.85
N ASN A 282 44.63 -7.64 -15.29
CA ASN A 282 44.85 -8.06 -13.90
C ASN A 282 44.25 -7.05 -12.92
N VAL A 283 44.37 -5.75 -13.24
CA VAL A 283 43.73 -4.69 -12.44
C VAL A 283 42.21 -4.83 -12.47
N LEU A 284 41.62 -5.13 -13.63
CA LEU A 284 40.17 -5.32 -13.74
C LEU A 284 39.68 -6.52 -12.92
N GLU A 285 40.30 -7.68 -13.09
CA GLU A 285 39.92 -8.91 -12.39
C GLU A 285 40.00 -8.74 -10.87
N GLU A 286 41.09 -8.14 -10.37
CA GLU A 286 41.24 -7.86 -8.95
C GLU A 286 40.22 -6.82 -8.45
N ALA A 287 39.93 -5.78 -9.25
CA ALA A 287 38.97 -4.75 -8.87
C ALA A 287 37.53 -5.29 -8.78
N GLN A 288 37.13 -6.22 -9.64
CA GLN A 288 35.78 -6.80 -9.66
C GLN A 288 35.60 -8.00 -8.72
N ARG A 289 36.70 -8.61 -8.24
CA ARG A 289 36.66 -9.71 -7.26
C ARG A 289 36.33 -9.22 -5.86
N PHE A 290 35.44 -9.93 -5.17
CA PHE A 290 35.14 -9.74 -3.76
C PHE A 290 34.63 -11.05 -3.12
N PRO A 291 35.09 -11.44 -1.91
CA PRO A 291 36.21 -10.88 -1.15
C PRO A 291 37.56 -11.05 -1.87
N ARG A 292 38.54 -10.22 -1.54
CA ARG A 292 39.91 -10.28 -2.10
C ARG A 292 40.84 -11.00 -1.14
N GLY A 293 41.85 -11.67 -1.68
CA GLY A 293 42.88 -12.35 -0.87
C GLY A 293 42.42 -13.62 -0.15
N GLU A 294 41.25 -14.15 -0.52
CA GLU A 294 40.65 -15.40 -0.05
C GLU A 294 40.30 -16.28 -1.26
#